data_AF-A0A2S1R0S2-F1
#
_entry.id   AF-A0A2S1R0S2-F1
#
_cell.length_a   1.000
_cell.length_b   1.000
_cell.length_c   1.000
_cell.angle_alpha   90.00
_cell.angle_beta   90.00
_cell.angle_gamma   90.00
#
_symmetry.space_group_name_H-M   'P 1'
#
loop_
_entity.id
_entity.type
_entity.pdbx_description
1 polymer ?
#
loop_
_entity_poly.entity_id
_entity_poly.type
_entity_poly.pdbx_seq_one_letter_code
_entity_poly.pdbx_strand_id
1 'polypeptide(L)'
;MSSKLLLRIAAVLITIHLLGHTIGHLNWDNPTDPGMAKVVRVMKGYQADFMGASKSMADYHTGYSIMIFGLFGMSIVILWLTSGFINENRLIAKKVVCPVGFAYIFFGIAEYMYFFPFAAATSFIAGLLIMIVLVKK
;
A
#
# COMPACT_ATOMS: atom_id res chain seq x y z
N MET A 1 -17.46 -17.31 -6.47
CA MET A 1 -16.16 -16.70 -6.89
C MET A 1 -15.02 -17.69 -6.70
N SER A 2 -14.16 -17.87 -7.71
CA SER A 2 -12.96 -18.72 -7.60
C SER A 2 -11.86 -18.03 -6.79
N SER A 3 -10.92 -18.80 -6.22
CA SER A 3 -9.74 -18.26 -5.52
C SER A 3 -8.90 -17.37 -6.44
N LYS A 4 -8.77 -17.75 -7.72
CA LYS A 4 -8.15 -16.94 -8.77
C LYS A 4 -8.80 -15.57 -8.88
N LEU A 5 -10.13 -15.51 -8.97
CA LEU A 5 -10.83 -14.23 -9.11
C LEU A 5 -10.67 -13.35 -7.85
N LEU A 6 -10.70 -13.93 -6.65
CA LEU A 6 -10.49 -13.18 -5.41
C LEU A 6 -9.11 -12.52 -5.36
N LEU A 7 -8.05 -13.25 -5.69
CA LEU A 7 -6.69 -12.69 -5.75
C LEU A 7 -6.54 -11.62 -6.83
N ARG A 8 -7.22 -11.78 -7.99
CA ARG A 8 -7.23 -10.77 -9.06
C ARG A 8 -7.92 -9.48 -8.61
N ILE A 9 -9.04 -9.58 -7.91
CA ILE A 9 -9.75 -8.40 -7.38
C ILE A 9 -8.90 -7.71 -6.31
N ALA A 10 -8.28 -8.47 -5.40
CA ALA A 10 -7.35 -7.90 -4.42
C ALA A 10 -6.20 -7.15 -5.12
N ALA A 11 -5.60 -7.74 -6.16
CA ALA A 11 -4.55 -7.08 -6.95
C ALA A 11 -5.06 -5.77 -7.60
N VAL A 12 -6.28 -5.76 -8.16
CA VAL A 12 -6.88 -4.55 -8.75
C VAL A 12 -7.13 -3.47 -7.70
N LEU A 13 -7.63 -3.83 -6.51
CA LEU A 13 -7.81 -2.88 -5.41
C LEU A 13 -6.49 -2.24 -4.98
N ILE A 14 -5.42 -3.04 -4.90
CA ILE A 14 -4.08 -2.54 -4.58
C ILE A 14 -3.54 -1.66 -5.71
N THR A 15 -3.84 -1.96 -6.98
CA THR A 15 -3.50 -1.07 -8.10
C THR A 15 -4.21 0.29 -7.98
N ILE A 16 -5.50 0.30 -7.63
CA ILE A 16 -6.23 1.55 -7.37
C ILE A 16 -5.56 2.31 -6.22
N HIS A 17 -5.16 1.59 -5.17
CA HIS A 17 -4.47 2.19 -4.03
C HIS A 17 -3.12 2.80 -4.44
N LEU A 18 -2.32 2.07 -5.22
CA LEU A 18 -1.07 2.56 -5.79
C LEU A 18 -1.27 3.83 -6.61
N LEU A 19 -2.28 3.87 -7.49
CA LEU A 19 -2.59 5.07 -8.28
C LEU A 19 -2.97 6.25 -7.38
N GLY A 20 -3.78 6.01 -6.34
CA GLY A 20 -4.12 7.03 -5.35
C GLY A 20 -2.88 7.58 -4.63
N HIS A 21 -1.96 6.71 -4.20
CA HIS A 21 -0.69 7.11 -3.60
C HIS A 21 0.21 7.87 -4.58
N THR A 22 0.25 7.47 -5.85
CA THR A 22 0.99 8.21 -6.88
C THR A 22 0.43 9.62 -7.05
N ILE A 23 -0.89 9.77 -7.11
CA ILE A 23 -1.53 11.10 -7.20
C ILE A 23 -1.23 11.92 -5.94
N GLY A 24 -1.34 11.33 -4.75
CA GLY A 24 -0.99 12.00 -3.49
C GLY A 24 0.47 12.45 -3.47
N HIS A 25 1.38 11.59 -3.90
CA HIS A 25 2.81 11.91 -3.98
C HIS A 25 3.15 13.01 -4.99
N LEU A 26 2.44 13.07 -6.12
CA LEU A 26 2.69 14.11 -7.12
C LEU A 26 2.14 15.48 -6.70
N ASN A 27 1.23 15.53 -5.72
CA ASN A 27 0.52 16.76 -5.37
C ASN A 27 0.71 17.21 -3.90
N TRP A 28 1.36 16.41 -3.04
CA TRP A 28 1.44 16.73 -1.59
C TRP A 28 2.14 18.05 -1.29
N ASP A 29 3.04 18.50 -2.17
CA ASP A 29 3.92 19.62 -1.93
C ASP A 29 3.45 20.95 -2.56
N ASN A 30 2.28 20.93 -3.20
CA ASN A 30 1.59 22.10 -3.75
C ASN A 30 0.14 22.20 -3.24
N PRO A 31 -0.07 22.24 -1.91
CA PRO A 31 -1.42 22.31 -1.35
C PRO A 31 -2.08 23.66 -1.67
N THR A 32 -3.38 23.64 -1.94
CA THR A 32 -4.19 24.86 -2.13
C THR A 32 -4.44 25.61 -0.83
N ASP A 33 -4.47 24.90 0.30
CA ASP A 33 -4.63 25.50 1.63
C ASP A 33 -3.36 26.29 2.05
N PRO A 34 -3.47 27.60 2.38
CA PRO A 34 -2.33 28.41 2.78
C PRO A 34 -1.63 27.95 4.06
N GLY A 35 -2.37 27.31 4.98
CA GLY A 35 -1.80 26.75 6.21
C GLY A 35 -0.88 25.57 5.90
N MET A 36 -1.37 24.62 5.09
CA MET A 36 -0.58 23.48 4.62
C MET A 36 0.61 23.92 3.77
N ALA A 37 0.49 24.96 2.95
CA ALA A 37 1.61 25.50 2.19
C ALA A 37 2.76 25.99 3.10
N LYS A 38 2.43 26.55 4.27
CA LYS A 38 3.45 26.91 5.29
C LYS A 38 4.11 25.67 5.88
N VAL A 39 3.34 24.62 6.20
CA VAL A 39 3.88 23.35 6.73
C VAL A 39 4.83 22.71 5.73
N VAL A 40 4.43 22.59 4.46
CA VAL A 40 5.30 22.05 3.38
C VAL A 40 6.59 22.85 3.26
N ARG A 41 6.53 24.18 3.35
CA ARG A 41 7.72 25.04 3.33
C ARG A 41 8.67 24.73 4.48
N VAL A 42 8.15 24.51 5.69
CA VAL A 42 8.96 24.13 6.85
C VAL A 42 9.55 22.72 6.66
N MET A 43 8.76 21.76 6.18
CA MET A 43 9.23 20.38 5.90
C MET A 43 10.39 20.34 4.90
N LYS A 44 10.42 21.27 3.93
CA LYS A 44 11.49 21.43 2.93
C LYS A 44 12.66 22.28 3.43
N GLY A 45 12.41 23.20 4.36
CA GLY A 45 13.34 24.26 4.73
C GLY A 45 14.42 23.87 5.74
N TYR A 46 14.28 22.73 6.41
CA TYR A 46 15.25 22.27 7.42
C TYR A 46 15.73 20.85 7.11
N GLN A 47 17.05 20.67 7.13
CA GLN A 47 17.70 19.37 7.09
C GLN A 47 18.30 19.08 8.47
N ALA A 48 18.23 17.81 8.88
CA ALA A 48 18.83 17.33 10.11
C ALA A 48 19.70 16.11 9.81
N ASP A 49 20.83 16.02 10.50
CA ASP A 49 21.69 14.84 10.44
C ASP A 49 21.07 13.70 11.25
N PHE A 50 20.78 12.60 10.57
CA PHE A 50 20.23 11.41 11.19
C PHE A 50 20.88 10.17 10.58
N MET A 51 21.45 9.31 11.44
CA MET A 51 22.19 8.10 11.04
C MET A 51 23.22 8.35 9.91
N GLY A 52 23.90 9.50 9.92
CA GLY A 52 24.94 9.84 8.94
C GLY A 52 24.43 10.41 7.61
N ALA A 53 23.13 10.68 7.48
CA ALA A 53 22.55 11.37 6.32
C ALA A 53 21.90 12.69 6.74
N SER A 54 22.21 13.77 6.01
CA SER A 54 21.52 15.06 6.16
C SER A 54 20.31 15.11 5.24
N LYS A 55 19.11 15.07 5.81
CA LYS A 55 17.84 15.01 5.07
C LYS A 55 16.78 15.88 5.73
N SER A 56 15.88 16.41 4.91
CA SER A 56 14.70 17.14 5.36
C SER A 56 13.53 16.18 5.62
N MET A 57 12.50 16.67 6.33
CA MET A 57 11.26 15.90 6.49
C MET A 57 10.57 15.65 5.13
N ALA A 58 10.74 16.57 4.18
CA ALA A 58 10.27 16.40 2.79
C ALA A 58 10.98 15.24 2.06
N ASP A 59 12.29 15.08 2.27
CA ASP A 59 13.05 13.97 1.70
C ASP A 59 12.58 12.63 2.25
N TYR A 60 12.37 12.54 3.57
CA TYR A 60 11.85 11.32 4.20
C TYR A 60 10.43 11.00 3.73
N HIS A 61 9.54 11.99 3.65
CA HIS A 61 8.19 11.80 3.12
C HIS A 61 8.22 11.25 1.69
N THR A 62 9.08 11.82 0.83
CA THR A 62 9.29 11.34 -0.54
C THR A 62 9.84 9.91 -0.58
N GLY A 63 10.87 9.62 0.22
CA GLY A 63 11.48 8.30 0.30
C GLY A 63 10.49 7.22 0.74
N TYR A 64 9.71 7.47 1.80
CA TYR A 64 8.66 6.57 2.24
C TYR A 64 7.59 6.34 1.16
N SER A 65 7.19 7.39 0.44
CA SER A 65 6.23 7.25 -0.66
C SER A 65 6.75 6.34 -1.77
N ILE A 66 8.02 6.47 -2.15
CA ILE A 66 8.64 5.59 -3.17
C ILE A 66 8.72 4.15 -2.68
N MET A 67 9.07 3.93 -1.41
CA MET A 67 9.07 2.58 -0.82
C MET A 67 7.68 1.95 -0.84
N ILE A 68 6.63 2.73 -0.55
CA ILE A 68 5.24 2.28 -0.65
C ILE A 68 4.87 1.89 -2.09
N PHE A 69 5.33 2.63 -3.10
CA PHE A 69 5.11 2.23 -4.50
C PHE A 69 5.72 0.85 -4.80
N GLY A 70 6.95 0.62 -4.35
CA GLY A 70 7.62 -0.67 -4.48
C GLY A 70 6.85 -1.79 -3.77
N LEU A 71 6.39 -1.55 -2.55
CA LEU A 71 5.62 -2.50 -1.75
C LEU A 71 4.29 -2.89 -2.42
N PHE A 72 3.53 -1.90 -2.89
CA PHE A 72 2.28 -2.15 -3.61
C PHE A 72 2.52 -2.83 -4.95
N GLY A 73 3.50 -2.38 -5.74
CA GLY A 73 3.90 -3.03 -6.98
C GLY A 73 4.27 -4.50 -6.78
N MET A 74 5.10 -4.79 -5.78
CA MET A 74 5.47 -6.16 -5.39
C MET A 74 4.23 -6.98 -5.01
N SER A 75 3.34 -6.41 -4.19
CA SER A 75 2.11 -7.09 -3.75
C SER A 75 1.20 -7.44 -4.94
N ILE A 76 1.02 -6.50 -5.88
CA ILE A 76 0.24 -6.70 -7.11
C ILE A 76 0.83 -7.86 -7.90
N VAL A 77 2.15 -7.87 -8.13
CA VAL A 77 2.83 -8.94 -8.88
C VAL A 77 2.68 -10.29 -8.19
N ILE A 78 2.89 -10.36 -6.86
CA ILE A 78 2.74 -11.61 -6.08
C ILE A 78 1.32 -12.16 -6.22
N LEU A 79 0.30 -11.33 -6.05
CA LEU A 79 -1.10 -11.75 -6.17
C LEU A 79 -1.44 -12.15 -7.60
N TRP A 80 -0.95 -11.40 -8.59
CA TRP A 80 -1.19 -11.67 -10.01
C TRP A 80 -0.58 -13.00 -10.44
N LEU A 81 0.68 -13.27 -10.09
CA LEU A 81 1.36 -14.53 -10.40
C LEU A 81 0.73 -15.70 -9.64
N THR A 82 0.49 -15.53 -8.33
CA THR A 82 -0.09 -16.60 -7.49
C THR A 82 -1.48 -17.01 -7.95
N SER A 83 -2.30 -16.06 -8.40
CA SER A 83 -3.61 -16.38 -8.97
C SER A 83 -3.55 -17.22 -10.26
N GLY A 84 -2.40 -17.24 -10.94
CA GLY A 84 -2.15 -18.06 -12.12
C GLY A 84 -1.99 -19.55 -11.82
N PHE A 85 -1.47 -19.90 -10.65
CA PHE A 85 -1.18 -21.30 -10.25
C PHE A 85 -1.91 -21.75 -8.96
N ILE A 86 -2.85 -20.94 -8.45
CA ILE A 86 -3.54 -21.16 -7.17
C ILE A 86 -4.33 -22.48 -7.12
N ASN A 87 -4.75 -23.03 -8.26
CA ASN A 87 -5.55 -24.26 -8.30
C ASN A 87 -4.67 -25.51 -8.41
N GLU A 88 -3.50 -25.36 -9.02
CA GLU A 88 -2.52 -26.39 -9.31
C GLU A 88 -1.68 -26.70 -8.06
N ASN A 89 -1.33 -25.68 -7.28
CA ASN A 89 -0.51 -25.86 -6.06
C ASN A 89 -1.02 -25.01 -4.88
N ARG A 90 -2.19 -25.40 -4.37
CA ARG A 90 -2.94 -24.62 -3.37
C ARG A 90 -2.16 -24.34 -2.09
N LEU A 91 -1.41 -25.32 -1.58
CA LEU A 91 -0.70 -25.19 -0.32
C LEU A 91 0.40 -24.13 -0.40
N ILE A 92 1.22 -24.18 -1.45
CA ILE A 92 2.29 -23.20 -1.67
C ILE A 92 1.70 -21.82 -1.89
N ALA A 93 0.69 -21.72 -2.76
CA ALA A 93 0.03 -20.46 -3.07
C ALA A 93 -0.56 -19.79 -1.82
N LYS A 94 -1.21 -20.55 -0.91
CA LYS A 94 -1.70 -20.04 0.37
C LYS A 94 -0.58 -19.54 1.28
N LYS A 95 0.54 -20.27 1.38
CA LYS A 95 1.70 -19.84 2.17
C LYS A 95 2.29 -18.52 1.67
N VAL A 96 2.30 -18.30 0.35
CA VAL A 96 2.79 -17.06 -0.27
C VAL A 96 1.86 -15.89 0.01
N VAL A 97 0.55 -16.03 -0.15
CA VAL A 97 -0.40 -14.91 0.00
C VAL A 97 -0.81 -14.63 1.45
N CYS A 98 -0.60 -15.58 2.37
CA CYS A 98 -0.90 -15.42 3.79
C CYS A 98 -0.27 -14.15 4.42
N PRO A 99 1.07 -13.94 4.35
CA PRO A 99 1.67 -12.73 4.91
C PRO A 99 1.17 -11.45 4.24
N VAL A 100 0.89 -11.50 2.93
CA VAL A 100 0.31 -10.35 2.19
C VAL A 100 -1.06 -10.01 2.76
N GLY A 101 -1.93 -11.01 2.97
CA GLY A 101 -3.26 -10.81 3.54
C GLY A 101 -3.22 -10.11 4.91
N PHE A 102 -2.37 -10.60 5.83
CA PHE A 102 -2.21 -9.97 7.14
C PHE A 102 -1.64 -8.56 7.07
N ALA A 103 -0.67 -8.31 6.19
CA ALA A 103 -0.11 -6.97 5.98
C ALA A 103 -1.18 -5.97 5.52
N TYR A 104 -2.06 -6.34 4.60
CA TYR A 104 -3.12 -5.45 4.11
C TYR A 104 -4.25 -5.24 5.13
N ILE A 105 -4.53 -6.20 5.99
CA ILE A 105 -5.42 -5.98 7.15
C ILE A 105 -4.80 -4.96 8.10
N PHE A 106 -3.51 -5.12 8.41
CA PHE A 106 -2.78 -4.17 9.25
C PHE A 106 -2.75 -2.76 8.63
N PHE A 107 -2.47 -2.64 7.33
CA PHE A 107 -2.52 -1.36 6.62
C PHE A 107 -3.91 -0.74 6.65
N GLY A 108 -4.97 -1.50 6.41
CA GLY A 108 -6.34 -0.99 6.51
C GLY A 108 -6.65 -0.39 7.89
N ILE A 109 -6.17 -1.02 8.97
CA ILE A 109 -6.32 -0.50 10.35
C ILE A 109 -5.51 0.80 10.53
N ALA A 110 -4.23 0.79 10.14
CA ALA A 110 -3.37 1.96 10.28
C ALA A 110 -3.89 3.16 9.45
N GLU A 111 -4.36 2.90 8.24
CA GLU A 111 -4.93 3.90 7.34
C GLU A 111 -6.24 4.48 7.88
N TYR A 112 -7.06 3.66 8.55
CA TYR A 112 -8.26 4.16 9.23
C TYR A 112 -7.92 5.11 10.38
N MET A 113 -6.86 4.80 11.13
CA MET A 113 -6.45 5.60 12.30
C MET A 113 -5.73 6.89 11.94
N TYR A 114 -4.88 6.87 10.92
CA TYR A 114 -3.93 7.96 10.64
C TYR A 114 -4.12 8.66 9.29
N PHE A 115 -4.93 8.09 8.39
CA PHE A 115 -5.14 8.61 7.04
C PHE A 115 -6.62 8.92 6.80
N PHE A 116 -7.29 8.17 5.93
CA PHE A 116 -8.68 8.44 5.55
C PHE A 116 -9.42 7.17 5.11
N PRO A 117 -10.77 7.15 5.18
CA PRO A 117 -11.55 5.92 5.02
C PRO A 117 -11.39 5.21 3.66
N PHE A 118 -11.16 5.95 2.57
CA PHE A 118 -11.02 5.34 1.24
C PHE A 118 -9.75 4.48 1.13
N ALA A 119 -8.60 4.98 1.60
CA ALA A 119 -7.37 4.19 1.68
C ALA A 119 -7.56 2.96 2.56
N ALA A 120 -8.12 3.16 3.76
CA ALA A 120 -8.38 2.08 4.70
C ALA A 120 -9.25 0.97 4.11
N ALA A 121 -10.34 1.34 3.41
CA ALA A 121 -11.27 0.39 2.83
C ALA A 121 -10.62 -0.45 1.72
N THR A 122 -9.82 0.16 0.84
CA THR A 122 -9.17 -0.58 -0.25
C THR A 122 -8.18 -1.62 0.28
N SER A 123 -7.35 -1.25 1.25
CA SER A 123 -6.42 -2.19 1.90
C SER A 123 -7.14 -3.27 2.69
N PHE A 124 -8.13 -2.91 3.51
CA PHE A 124 -8.84 -3.86 4.35
C PHE A 124 -9.62 -4.89 3.53
N ILE A 125 -10.33 -4.44 2.48
CA ILE A 125 -11.06 -5.34 1.58
C ILE A 125 -10.08 -6.24 0.82
N ALA A 126 -8.96 -5.72 0.32
CA ALA A 126 -7.93 -6.54 -0.33
C ALA A 126 -7.41 -7.63 0.62
N GLY A 127 -7.08 -7.25 1.87
CA GLY A 127 -6.69 -8.19 2.93
C GLY A 127 -7.73 -9.26 3.18
N LEU A 128 -9.00 -8.88 3.38
CA LEU A 128 -10.10 -9.83 3.62
C LEU A 128 -10.30 -10.81 2.46
N LEU A 129 -10.23 -10.32 1.22
CA LEU A 129 -10.35 -11.18 0.03
C LEU A 129 -9.22 -12.22 -0.02
N ILE A 130 -8.00 -11.83 0.35
CA ILE A 130 -6.86 -12.76 0.46
C ILE A 130 -7.09 -13.76 1.59
N MET A 131 -7.57 -13.32 2.76
CA MET A 131 -7.86 -14.22 3.89
C MET A 131 -8.96 -15.25 3.54
N ILE A 132 -9.97 -14.86 2.76
CA ILE A 132 -11.00 -15.79 2.27
C ILE A 132 -10.39 -16.89 1.39
N VAL A 133 -9.33 -16.59 0.62
CA VAL A 133 -8.63 -17.60 -0.19
C VAL A 133 -7.96 -18.65 0.70
N LEU A 134 -7.46 -18.27 1.89
CA LEU A 134 -6.80 -19.19 2.81
C LEU A 134 -7.75 -20.25 3.36
N VAL A 135 -9.01 -19.89 3.63
CA VAL A 135 -10.02 -20.80 4.18
C VAL A 135 -10.78 -21.58 3.11
N LYS A 136 -10.71 -21.17 1.84
CA LYS A 136 -11.37 -21.86 0.73
C LYS A 136 -10.74 -23.22 0.41
N LYS A 137 -11.58 -24.24 0.28
CA LYS A 137 -11.21 -25.58 -0.19
C LYS A 137 -10.69 -25.54 -1.62
#